data_AF-A0A5C7FIY0-F1
#
_entry.id   AF-A0A5C7FIY0-F1
#
_cell.length_a   1.000
_cell.length_b   1.000
_cell.length_c   1.000
_cell.angle_alpha   90.00
_cell.angle_beta   90.00
_cell.angle_gamma   90.00
#
_symmetry.space_group_name_H-M   'P 1'
#
loop_
_entity.id
_entity.type
_entity.pdbx_description
1 polymer ?
#
loop_
_entity_poly.entity_id
_entity_poly.type
_entity_poly.pdbx_seq_one_letter_code
_entity_poly.pdbx_strand_id
1 'polypeptide(L)'
;MNIFALKGHRVRAVDPLPPPSNGWPTIDPQGLTAGELYTVECTEVHSYNTVVSLQEISDRSYNSVLFEDVDEQSEEDDAKHPYHQRDEEDY
;
A
#
# COMPACT_ATOMS: atom_id res chain seq x y z
N MET A 1 9.37 4.21 0.37
CA MET A 1 8.16 4.88 0.92
C MET A 1 7.18 3.77 1.22
N ASN A 2 6.84 3.57 2.49
CA ASN A 2 5.90 2.52 2.89
C ASN A 2 4.51 3.16 2.89
N ILE A 3 3.62 2.69 2.02
CA ILE A 3 2.24 3.17 1.99
C ILE A 3 1.50 2.45 3.12
N PHE A 4 1.18 3.19 4.18
CA PHE A 4 0.38 2.71 5.30
C PHE A 4 -1.06 3.21 5.12
N ALA A 5 -1.74 2.59 4.17
CA ALA A 5 -3.08 2.97 3.77
C ALA A 5 -4.15 2.27 4.62
N LEU A 6 -5.07 3.02 5.21
CA LEU A 6 -6.26 2.46 5.86
C LEU A 6 -7.29 1.98 4.83
N LYS A 7 -8.23 1.15 5.27
CA LYS A 7 -9.37 0.73 4.43
C LYS A 7 -10.13 1.96 3.91
N GLY A 8 -10.38 2.00 2.61
CA GLY A 8 -11.04 3.10 1.92
C GLY A 8 -10.08 4.17 1.38
N HIS A 9 -8.78 4.09 1.71
CA HIS A 9 -7.77 5.00 1.16
C HIS A 9 -7.54 4.75 -0.33
N ARG A 10 -7.19 5.79 -1.07
CA ARG A 10 -6.99 5.72 -2.52
C ARG A 10 -5.51 5.72 -2.85
N VAL A 11 -5.10 4.72 -3.63
CA VAL A 11 -3.72 4.59 -4.10
C VAL A 11 -3.70 4.52 -5.62
N ARG A 12 -2.66 5.08 -6.25
CA ARG A 12 -2.48 5.01 -7.71
C ARG A 12 -1.45 3.96 -8.05
N ALA A 13 -1.74 3.08 -9.01
CA ALA A 13 -0.70 2.20 -9.53
C ALA A 13 0.41 3.01 -10.22
N VAL A 14 1.67 2.71 -9.91
CA VAL A 14 2.83 3.41 -10.50
C VAL A 14 2.82 3.33 -12.03
N ASP A 15 3.28 4.39 -12.69
CA ASP A 15 3.50 4.41 -14.14
C ASP A 15 4.96 4.82 -14.44
N PRO A 16 5.77 3.94 -15.07
CA PRO A 16 5.42 2.60 -15.55
C PRO A 16 5.39 1.54 -14.44
N LEU A 17 4.53 0.53 -14.60
CA LEU A 17 4.53 -0.66 -13.74
C LEU A 17 5.86 -1.41 -13.87
N PRO A 18 6.47 -1.87 -12.76
CA PRO A 18 7.71 -2.64 -12.83
C PRO A 18 7.45 -3.99 -13.50
N PRO A 19 8.48 -4.60 -14.12
CA PRO A 19 8.34 -5.93 -14.72
C PRO A 19 7.99 -6.97 -13.63
N PRO A 20 7.22 -8.00 -13.98
CA PRO A 20 6.93 -9.08 -13.05
C PRO A 20 8.24 -9.71 -12.56
N SER A 21 8.39 -9.81 -11.25
CA SER A 21 9.57 -10.44 -10.64
C SER A 21 9.41 -11.95 -10.69
N ASN A 22 10.37 -12.64 -11.32
CA ASN A 22 10.40 -14.11 -11.37
C ASN A 22 10.67 -14.67 -9.96
N GLY A 23 9.62 -14.82 -9.15
CA GLY A 23 9.68 -15.50 -7.85
C GLY A 23 9.06 -14.73 -6.68
N TRP A 24 8.65 -13.48 -6.87
CA TRP A 24 8.00 -12.68 -5.81
C TRP A 24 6.55 -12.39 -6.20
N PRO A 25 5.57 -13.21 -5.75
CA PRO A 25 4.17 -13.09 -6.16
C PRO A 25 3.56 -11.73 -5.80
N THR A 26 4.11 -11.03 -4.80
CA THR A 26 3.65 -9.71 -4.38
C THR A 26 4.12 -8.57 -5.30
N ILE A 27 5.06 -8.81 -6.22
CA ILE A 27 5.57 -7.79 -7.17
C ILE A 27 4.97 -7.99 -8.57
N ASP A 28 4.08 -8.97 -8.76
CA ASP A 28 3.41 -9.14 -10.06
C ASP A 28 2.33 -8.06 -10.24
N PRO A 29 2.49 -7.11 -11.17
CA PRO A 29 1.49 -6.08 -11.40
C PRO A 29 0.27 -6.59 -12.18
N GLN A 30 0.16 -7.90 -12.43
CA GLN A 30 -0.96 -8.47 -13.17
C GLN A 30 -2.31 -8.09 -12.53
N GLY A 31 -3.18 -7.51 -13.36
CA GLY A 31 -4.48 -6.98 -12.94
C GLY A 31 -4.46 -5.48 -12.63
N LEU A 32 -3.29 -4.87 -12.45
CA LEU A 32 -3.13 -3.42 -12.33
C LEU A 32 -3.03 -2.77 -13.71
N THR A 33 -3.69 -1.62 -13.84
CA THR A 33 -3.52 -0.70 -14.95
C THR A 33 -2.65 0.45 -14.48
N ALA A 34 -1.53 0.71 -15.17
CA ALA A 34 -0.60 1.76 -14.78
C ALA A 34 -1.31 3.12 -14.73
N GLY A 35 -1.09 3.89 -13.67
CA GLY A 35 -1.71 5.20 -13.45
C GLY A 35 -3.17 5.16 -12.97
N GLU A 36 -3.80 3.98 -12.88
CA GLU A 36 -5.18 3.83 -12.41
C GLU A 36 -5.26 3.94 -10.88
N LEU A 37 -6.40 4.45 -10.38
CA LEU A 37 -6.68 4.56 -8.95
C LEU A 37 -7.41 3.33 -8.43
N TYR A 38 -6.98 2.86 -7.27
CA TYR A 38 -7.57 1.73 -6.56
C TYR A 38 -7.88 2.08 -5.10
N THR A 39 -8.86 1.38 -4.55
CA THR A 39 -9.29 1.55 -3.16
C THR A 39 -8.69 0.44 -2.31
N VAL A 40 -7.97 0.82 -1.25
CA VAL A 40 -7.36 -0.12 -0.32
C VAL A 40 -8.45 -0.79 0.52
N GLU A 41 -8.47 -2.11 0.55
CA GLU A 41 -9.30 -2.90 1.45
C GLU A 41 -8.60 -3.13 2.79
N CYS A 42 -7.32 -3.50 2.74
CA CYS A 42 -6.47 -3.63 3.92
C CYS A 42 -4.98 -3.52 3.54
N THR A 43 -4.16 -3.14 4.53
CA THR A 43 -2.71 -3.20 4.45
C THR A 43 -2.17 -4.12 5.53
N GLU A 44 -1.23 -4.98 5.14
CA GLU A 44 -0.51 -5.88 6.03
C GLU A 44 0.97 -5.52 5.99
N VAL A 45 1.49 -5.11 7.14
CA VAL A 45 2.89 -4.71 7.29
C VAL A 45 3.67 -5.89 7.84
N HIS A 46 4.68 -6.33 7.10
CA HIS A 46 5.63 -7.34 7.54
C HIS A 46 7.03 -6.72 7.70
N SER A 47 7.94 -7.45 8.35
CA SER A 47 9.29 -6.96 8.65
C SER A 47 10.13 -6.57 7.43
N TYR A 48 9.77 -7.00 6.22
CA TYR A 48 10.53 -6.77 4.98
C TYR A 48 9.68 -6.27 3.80
N ASN A 49 8.36 -6.13 3.96
CA ASN A 49 7.47 -5.61 2.92
C ASN A 49 6.12 -5.18 3.50
N THR A 50 5.41 -4.33 2.75
CA THR A 50 4.00 -4.01 3.00
C THR A 50 3.18 -4.58 1.85
N VAL A 51 2.12 -5.30 2.20
CA VAL A 51 1.15 -5.90 1.28
C VAL A 51 -0.12 -5.07 1.33
N VAL A 52 -0.67 -4.77 0.16
CA VAL A 52 -1.88 -3.97 -0.06
C VAL A 52 -2.88 -4.85 -0.79
N SER A 53 -4.07 -5.01 -0.20
CA SER A 53 -5.20 -5.67 -0.86
C SER A 53 -6.18 -4.61 -1.33
N LEU A 54 -6.75 -4.79 -2.52
CA LEU A 54 -7.61 -3.80 -3.16
C LEU A 54 -9.07 -4.27 -3.16
N GLN A 55 -10.01 -3.33 -3.07
CA GLN A 55 -11.44 -3.65 -3.14
C GLN A 55 -11.82 -4.12 -4.55
N GLU A 56 -11.24 -3.50 -5.57
CA GLU A 56 -11.52 -3.79 -6.97
C GLU A 56 -10.94 -5.15 -7.42
N ILE A 57 -9.90 -5.64 -6.73
CA ILE A 57 -9.20 -6.89 -7.05
C ILE A 57 -9.07 -7.72 -5.78
N SER A 58 -10.13 -8.44 -5.43
CA SER A 58 -10.20 -9.18 -4.16
C SER A 58 -9.49 -10.54 -4.17
N ASP A 59 -9.10 -11.05 -5.35
CA ASP A 59 -8.40 -12.34 -5.48
C ASP A 59 -6.87 -12.22 -5.32
N ARG A 60 -6.35 -11.00 -5.10
CA ARG A 60 -4.91 -10.71 -5.14
C ARG A 60 -4.51 -9.68 -4.09
N SER A 61 -3.22 -9.73 -3.76
CA SER A 61 -2.57 -8.73 -2.93
C SER A 61 -1.27 -8.32 -3.58
N TYR A 62 -0.93 -7.04 -3.43
CA TYR A 62 0.14 -6.37 -4.15
C TYR A 62 1.13 -5.77 -3.17
N ASN A 63 2.38 -5.61 -3.57
CA ASN A 63 3.35 -4.89 -2.75
C ASN A 63 3.07 -3.39 -2.81
N SER A 64 3.22 -2.68 -1.69
CA SER A 64 3.05 -1.23 -1.63
C SER A 64 3.94 -0.48 -2.62
N VAL A 65 5.08 -1.06 -3.04
CA VAL A 65 5.95 -0.44 -4.06
C VAL A 65 5.31 -0.27 -5.44
N LEU A 66 4.20 -0.98 -5.71
CA LEU A 66 3.45 -0.86 -6.95
C LEU A 66 2.49 0.32 -6.95
N PHE A 67 2.40 1.05 -5.85
CA PHE A 67 1.49 2.17 -5.70
C PHE A 67 2.19 3.44 -5.28
N GLU A 68 1.55 4.55 -5.60
CA GLU A 68 1.85 5.88 -5.11
C GLU A 68 0.64 6.36 -4.31
N ASP A 69 0.91 7.09 -3.25
CA ASP A 69 -0.14 7.72 -2.47
C ASP A 69 -0.68 8.94 -3.22
N VAL A 70 -2.00 9.08 -3.27
CA VAL A 70 -2.70 10.10 -4.08
C VAL A 70 -3.21 11.24 -3.20
N ASP A 71 -3.44 10.94 -1.93
CA ASP A 71 -3.95 11.85 -0.93
C ASP A 71 -3.11 11.68 0.34
N GLU A 72 -2.53 12.75 0.87
CA GLU A 72 -1.87 12.66 2.18
C GLU A 72 -2.89 12.21 3.22
N GLN A 73 -2.72 10.98 3.72
CA GLN A 73 -3.53 10.45 4.80
C GLN A 73 -3.36 11.39 6.01
N SER A 74 -4.48 11.87 6.58
CA SER A 74 -4.42 12.85 7.67
C SER A 74 -3.69 12.26 8.88
N GLU A 75 -2.90 13.07 9.60
CA GLU A 75 -2.17 12.65 10.81
C GLU A 75 -3.07 11.95 11.85
N GLU A 76 -4.36 12.32 11.89
CA GLU A 76 -5.36 11.71 12.79
C GLU A 76 -5.69 10.26 12.43
N ASP A 77 -5.63 9.89 11.14
CA ASP A 77 -5.87 8.53 10.67
C ASP A 77 -4.61 7.67 10.78
N ASP A 78 -3.42 8.26 10.60
CA ASP A 78 -2.15 7.58 10.89
C ASP A 78 -2.04 7.16 12.37
N ALA A 79 -2.53 8.01 13.28
CA ALA A 79 -2.56 7.75 14.72
C ALA A 79 -3.49 6.59 15.14
N LYS A 80 -4.38 6.12 14.26
CA LYS A 80 -5.28 4.97 14.54
C LYS A 80 -4.63 3.63 14.22
N HIS A 81 -3.40 3.60 13.69
CA HIS A 81 -2.72 2.36 13.37
C HIS A 81 -2.20 1.62 14.64
N PRO A 82 -2.36 0.29 14.71
CA PRO A 82 -1.89 -0.52 15.84
C PRO A 82 -0.35 -0.56 16.01
N TYR A 83 0.39 -0.03 15.03
CA TYR A 83 1.86 0.11 15.03
C TYR A 83 2.34 1.56 15.13
N HIS A 84 1.44 2.54 15.33
CA HIS A 84 1.83 3.93 15.58
C HIS A 84 2.40 4.05 17.01
N GLN A 85 3.62 3.56 17.21
CA GLN A 85 4.44 3.95 18.36
C GLN A 85 4.86 5.39 18.10
N ARG A 86 4.20 6.34 18.77
CA ARG A 86 4.87 7.61 19.08
C ARG A 86 6.05 7.24 19.97
N ASP A 87 7.24 7.20 19.40
CA ASP A 87 8.44 7.50 20.16
C ASP A 87 8.34 8.99 20.55
N GLU A 88 7.55 9.28 21.59
CA GLU A 88 7.75 10.49 22.40
C GLU A 88 9.10 10.33 23.10
N GLU A 89 10.19 10.59 22.36
CA GLU A 89 11.48 10.91 22.96
C GLU A 89 11.33 12.29 23.62
N ASP A 90 11.00 12.26 24.91
CA ASP A 90 11.16 13.35 25.88
C ASP A 90 12.67 13.66 25.95
N TYR A 91 13.09 14.82 25.42
CA TYR A 91 14.46 15.35 25.54
C TYR A 91 14.45 16.81 25.98
#